data_AF-A0A8T7CH02-F1
#
_entry.id   AF-A0A8T7CH02-F1
#
_cell.length_a   1.000
_cell.length_b   1.000
_cell.length_c   1.000
_cell.angle_alpha   90.00
_cell.angle_beta   90.00
_cell.angle_gamma   90.00
#
_symmetry.space_group_name_H-M   'P 1'
#
loop_
_entity.id
_entity.type
_entity.pdbx_description
1 polymer ?
#
loop_
_entity_poly.entity_id
_entity_poly.type
_entity_poly.pdbx_seq_one_letter_code
_entity_poly.pdbx_strand_id
1 'polypeptide(L)'
;MPLVERNGELSVLLTQRAKHLKHHGGQISFPGGRIEDSDAGPLDAALRETEEEVGLPAANIEVAGFLDNYFTITGYSVTPVVGFYREDMELTLDRTEVDDAFEVPLAYLFDPGNHHRKKKTIYGYEIPYFQIPWKDRDIWGATASMIVCFYRTILEPGDGSG
;
A
#
# COMPACT_ATOMS: atom_id res chain seq x y z
N MET A 1 2.13 -4.66 -0.18
CA MET A 1 1.37 -4.50 1.08
C MET A 1 2.05 -5.31 2.17
N PRO A 2 3.09 -4.74 2.80
CA PRO A 2 3.84 -5.41 3.86
C PRO A 2 3.04 -5.37 5.16
N LEU A 3 2.68 -6.53 5.67
CA LEU A 3 2.08 -6.75 6.97
C LEU A 3 3.19 -7.06 7.97
N VAL A 4 3.13 -6.41 9.12
CA VAL A 4 4.06 -6.64 10.22
C VAL A 4 3.28 -7.11 11.44
N GLU A 5 3.78 -8.17 12.06
CA GLU A 5 3.19 -8.72 13.28
C GLU A 5 4.05 -8.34 14.48
N ARG A 6 3.49 -7.55 15.40
CA ARG A 6 4.14 -7.16 16.66
C ARG A 6 3.23 -7.47 17.83
N ASN A 7 3.71 -8.25 18.80
CA ASN A 7 2.95 -8.61 20.01
C ASN A 7 1.54 -9.19 19.74
N GLY A 8 1.37 -9.91 18.63
CA GLY A 8 0.07 -10.47 18.22
C GLY A 8 -0.87 -9.49 17.53
N GLU A 9 -0.44 -8.25 17.28
CA GLU A 9 -1.17 -7.27 16.47
C GLU A 9 -0.55 -7.13 15.09
N LEU A 10 -1.40 -7.02 14.06
CA LEU A 10 -0.97 -6.75 12.70
C LEU A 10 -1.05 -5.26 12.41
N SER A 11 -0.03 -4.73 11.75
CA SER A 11 -0.01 -3.41 11.13
C SER A 11 0.44 -3.52 9.67
N VAL A 12 0.18 -2.47 8.90
CA VAL A 12 0.60 -2.32 7.52
C VAL A 12 1.69 -1.26 7.46
N LEU A 13 2.83 -1.59 6.86
CA LEU A 13 3.89 -0.63 6.57
C LEU A 13 3.52 0.24 5.36
N LEU A 14 3.57 1.55 5.54
CA LEU A 14 3.36 2.55 4.50
C LEU A 14 4.54 3.51 4.43
N THR A 15 4.79 4.03 3.23
CA THR A 15 5.80 5.05 2.96
C THR A 15 5.13 6.38 2.66
N GLN A 16 5.82 7.46 3.01
CA GLN A 16 5.51 8.81 2.53
C GLN A 16 6.58 9.19 1.51
N ARG A 17 6.15 9.38 0.26
CA ARG A 17 7.03 9.77 -0.84
C ARG A 17 7.65 11.14 -0.58
N ALA A 18 8.90 11.31 -0.98
CA ALA A 18 9.62 12.54 -0.73
C ALA A 18 8.95 13.74 -1.40
N LYS A 19 8.80 14.85 -0.67
CA LYS A 19 8.04 16.03 -1.15
C LYS A 19 8.60 16.66 -2.42
N HIS A 20 9.90 16.46 -2.67
CA HIS A 20 10.61 17.04 -3.80
C HIS A 20 10.40 16.28 -5.13
N LEU A 21 9.75 15.11 -5.09
CA LEU A 21 9.50 14.31 -6.28
C LEU A 21 8.48 14.98 -7.21
N LYS A 22 8.78 14.97 -8.52
CA LYS A 22 7.94 15.59 -9.57
C LYS A 22 6.54 14.99 -9.66
N HIS A 23 6.41 13.70 -9.33
CA HIS A 23 5.15 12.98 -9.36
C HIS A 23 4.85 12.46 -7.95
N HIS A 24 3.62 12.69 -7.50
CA HIS A 24 3.10 12.13 -6.25
C HIS A 24 3.89 12.50 -4.97
N GLY A 25 4.66 13.60 -4.98
CA GLY A 25 5.42 14.05 -3.81
C GLY A 25 4.53 14.25 -2.57
N GLY A 26 4.96 13.70 -1.44
CA GLY A 26 4.24 13.73 -0.16
C GLY A 26 3.06 12.76 -0.05
N GLN A 27 2.73 11.99 -1.10
CA GLN A 27 1.66 10.99 -1.04
C GLN A 27 2.08 9.77 -0.21
N ILE A 28 1.06 9.12 0.37
CA ILE A 28 1.24 7.89 1.14
C ILE A 28 0.93 6.70 0.25
N SER A 29 1.85 5.75 0.22
CA SER A 29 1.78 4.54 -0.59
C SER A 29 2.28 3.33 0.19
N PHE A 30 2.03 2.14 -0.35
CA PHE A 30 2.85 0.99 -0.01
C PHE A 30 4.23 1.16 -0.63
N PRO A 31 5.27 0.48 -0.09
CA PRO A 31 6.48 0.26 -0.86
C PRO A 31 6.18 -0.41 -2.19
N GLY A 32 6.83 0.05 -3.26
CA GLY A 32 6.64 -0.50 -4.59
C GLY A 32 6.83 0.50 -5.72
N GLY A 33 7.16 -0.02 -6.90
CA GLY A 33 7.43 0.78 -8.09
C GLY A 33 7.03 0.06 -9.37
N ARG A 34 7.72 0.41 -10.46
CA ARG A 34 7.44 -0.15 -11.79
C ARG A 34 8.20 -1.46 -11.95
N ILE A 35 7.59 -2.41 -12.66
CA ILE A 35 8.27 -3.62 -13.11
C ILE A 35 9.36 -3.22 -14.11
N GLU A 36 10.60 -3.63 -13.85
CA GLU A 36 11.77 -3.45 -14.70
C GLU A 36 12.05 -4.70 -15.54
N ASP A 37 12.88 -4.56 -16.58
CA ASP A 37 13.24 -5.67 -17.48
C ASP A 37 14.00 -6.81 -16.75
N SER A 38 14.61 -6.50 -15.60
CA SER A 38 15.27 -7.47 -14.73
C SER A 38 14.31 -8.27 -13.86
N ASP A 39 13.08 -7.79 -13.67
CA ASP A 39 12.11 -8.41 -12.76
C ASP A 39 11.46 -9.62 -13.44
N ALA A 40 11.40 -10.75 -12.75
CA ALA A 40 10.72 -11.95 -13.25
C ALA A 40 9.18 -11.79 -13.28
N GLY A 41 8.64 -10.75 -12.65
CA GLY A 41 7.22 -10.43 -12.62
C GLY A 41 6.84 -9.49 -11.47
N PRO A 42 5.53 -9.31 -11.21
CA PRO A 42 5.05 -8.36 -10.21
C PRO A 42 5.53 -8.63 -8.78
N LEU A 43 5.73 -9.91 -8.41
CA LEU A 43 6.27 -10.27 -7.10
C LEU A 43 7.71 -9.80 -6.93
N ASP A 44 8.54 -10.08 -7.93
CA ASP A 44 9.97 -9.76 -7.90
C ASP A 44 10.17 -8.24 -7.81
N ALA A 45 9.43 -7.49 -8.64
CA ALA A 45 9.38 -6.04 -8.57
C ALA A 45 8.96 -5.53 -7.20
N ALA A 46 7.89 -6.09 -6.60
CA ALA A 46 7.43 -5.65 -5.29
C ALA A 46 8.46 -5.91 -4.18
N LEU A 47 9.17 -7.04 -4.23
CA LEU A 47 10.21 -7.38 -3.26
C LEU A 47 11.45 -6.49 -3.42
N ARG A 48 11.94 -6.31 -4.66
CA ARG A 48 13.06 -5.41 -4.98
C ARG A 48 12.78 -3.99 -4.50
N GLU A 49 11.65 -3.43 -4.89
CA GLU A 49 11.27 -2.05 -4.54
C GLU A 49 11.08 -1.89 -3.03
N THR A 50 10.56 -2.90 -2.33
CA THR A 50 10.46 -2.87 -0.87
C THR A 50 11.84 -2.86 -0.21
N GLU A 51 12.80 -3.62 -0.75
CA GLU A 51 14.18 -3.62 -0.26
C GLU A 51 14.88 -2.28 -0.56
N GLU A 52 14.70 -1.72 -1.76
CA GLU A 52 15.28 -0.43 -2.17
C GLU A 52 14.71 0.75 -1.35
N GLU A 53 13.38 0.85 -1.22
CA GLU A 53 12.74 2.01 -0.60
C GLU A 53 12.86 2.02 0.93
N VAL A 54 12.77 0.85 1.59
CA VAL A 54 12.71 0.75 3.06
C VAL A 54 13.75 -0.18 3.70
N GLY A 55 14.62 -0.80 2.90
CA GLY A 55 15.70 -1.64 3.40
C GLY A 55 15.22 -2.97 3.99
N LEU A 56 14.00 -3.41 3.67
CA LEU A 56 13.43 -4.67 4.16
C LEU A 56 13.82 -5.81 3.19
N PRO A 57 14.72 -6.73 3.57
CA PRO A 57 15.21 -7.75 2.65
C PRO A 57 14.12 -8.72 2.25
N ALA A 58 14.09 -9.11 0.97
CA ALA A 58 13.11 -10.06 0.45
C ALA A 58 13.09 -11.40 1.22
N ALA A 59 14.24 -11.85 1.73
CA ALA A 59 14.38 -13.08 2.51
C ALA A 59 13.60 -13.06 3.84
N ASN A 60 13.24 -11.87 4.33
CA ASN A 60 12.50 -11.69 5.58
C ASN A 60 11.00 -11.52 5.35
N ILE A 61 10.54 -11.60 4.10
CA ILE A 61 9.14 -11.46 3.71
C ILE A 61 8.57 -12.83 3.33
N GLU A 62 7.60 -13.29 4.11
CA GLU A 62 6.76 -14.43 3.78
C GLU A 62 5.57 -13.95 2.92
N VAL A 63 5.57 -14.31 1.64
CA VAL A 63 4.53 -13.88 0.71
C VAL A 63 3.24 -14.67 0.93
N ALA A 64 2.15 -13.96 1.22
CA ALA A 64 0.83 -14.56 1.42
C ALA A 64 0.08 -14.79 0.09
N GLY A 65 0.29 -13.89 -0.88
CA GLY A 65 -0.34 -13.95 -2.19
C GLY A 65 -0.57 -12.57 -2.80
N PHE A 66 -1.47 -12.51 -3.77
CA PHE A 66 -1.82 -11.31 -4.51
C PHE A 66 -3.27 -10.93 -4.25
N LEU A 67 -3.55 -9.62 -4.28
CA LEU A 67 -4.92 -9.12 -4.43
C LEU A 67 -5.24 -8.89 -5.91
N ASP A 68 -6.52 -8.66 -6.21
CA ASP A 68 -6.94 -8.27 -7.55
C ASP A 68 -6.21 -7.01 -8.03
N ASN A 69 -5.96 -6.97 -9.34
CA ASN A 69 -5.32 -5.81 -9.96
C ASN A 69 -6.16 -4.55 -9.76
N TYR A 70 -5.50 -3.47 -9.34
CA TYR A 70 -6.11 -2.16 -9.19
C TYR A 70 -5.75 -1.26 -10.38
N PHE A 71 -6.74 -0.76 -11.09
CA PHE A 71 -6.53 0.16 -12.22
C PHE A 71 -6.60 1.61 -11.75
N THR A 72 -5.50 2.34 -11.90
CA THR A 72 -5.44 3.75 -11.53
C THR A 72 -6.07 4.64 -12.59
N ILE A 73 -6.55 5.83 -12.19
CA ILE A 73 -7.04 6.85 -13.12
C ILE A 73 -5.96 7.39 -14.07
N THR A 74 -4.68 7.14 -13.76
CA THR A 74 -3.52 7.52 -14.57
C THR A 74 -3.13 6.43 -15.58
N GLY A 75 -3.90 5.34 -15.68
CA GLY A 75 -3.71 4.30 -16.69
C GLY A 75 -2.74 3.18 -16.29
N TYR A 76 -2.36 3.09 -15.01
CA TYR A 76 -1.54 1.99 -14.50
C TYR A 76 -2.41 0.83 -14.00
N SER A 77 -1.95 -0.40 -14.21
CA SER A 77 -2.46 -1.59 -13.52
C SER A 77 -1.48 -1.92 -12.40
N VAL A 78 -1.95 -1.89 -11.16
CA VAL A 78 -1.15 -2.18 -9.97
C VAL A 78 -1.54 -3.56 -9.46
N THR A 79 -0.56 -4.44 -9.26
CA THR A 79 -0.76 -5.77 -8.68
C THR A 79 -0.32 -5.75 -7.21
N PRO A 80 -1.24 -5.72 -6.23
CA PRO A 80 -0.85 -5.64 -4.83
C PRO A 80 -0.38 -7.01 -4.33
N VAL A 81 0.87 -7.08 -3.89
CA VAL A 81 1.44 -8.26 -3.23
C VAL A 81 1.25 -8.14 -1.73
N VAL A 82 0.70 -9.15 -1.08
CA VAL A 82 0.58 -9.22 0.39
C VAL A 82 1.70 -10.10 0.92
N GLY A 83 2.46 -9.60 1.88
CA GLY A 83 3.55 -10.35 2.51
C GLY A 83 3.66 -9.99 3.98
N PHE A 84 4.07 -10.95 4.79
CA PHE A 84 4.31 -10.80 6.22
C PHE A 84 5.80 -10.72 6.50
N TYR A 85 6.19 -9.87 7.44
CA TYR A 85 7.51 -9.96 8.05
C TYR A 85 7.39 -9.85 9.57
N ARG A 86 8.29 -10.54 10.26
CA ARG A 86 8.31 -10.64 11.72
C ARG A 86 9.63 -10.11 12.23
N GLU A 87 9.75 -8.81 12.52
CA GLU A 87 10.93 -8.33 13.24
C GLU A 87 10.83 -6.89 13.74
N ASP A 88 11.58 -6.59 14.81
CA ASP A 88 12.05 -5.25 15.18
C ASP A 88 13.24 -4.81 14.28
N MET A 89 13.13 -5.00 12.97
CA MET A 89 14.13 -4.49 12.04
C MET A 89 14.11 -2.97 12.00
N GLU A 90 15.29 -2.36 12.06
CA GLU A 90 15.46 -0.96 11.72
C GLU A 90 15.33 -0.79 10.20
N LEU A 91 14.32 -0.06 9.75
CA LEU A 91 14.14 0.28 8.35
C LEU A 91 15.23 1.25 7.91
N THR A 92 15.83 0.99 6.75
CA THR A 92 16.80 1.89 6.10
C THR A 92 16.12 2.52 4.90
N LEU A 93 15.64 3.76 5.06
CA LEU A 93 14.88 4.44 4.02
C LEU A 93 15.79 5.06 2.97
N ASP A 94 15.49 4.82 1.69
CA ASP A 94 16.06 5.62 0.61
C ASP A 94 15.46 7.03 0.66
N ARG A 95 16.23 7.99 1.20
CA ARG A 95 15.80 9.38 1.37
C ARG A 95 15.64 10.15 0.06
N THR A 96 16.08 9.60 -1.06
CA THR A 96 15.80 10.20 -2.37
C THR A 96 14.34 9.98 -2.79
N GLU A 97 13.73 8.89 -2.33
CA GLU A 97 12.39 8.46 -2.72
C GLU A 97 11.37 8.58 -1.57
N VAL A 98 11.82 8.32 -0.33
CA VAL A 98 10.99 8.15 0.86
C VAL A 98 11.40 9.13 1.96
N ASP A 99 10.52 10.09 2.26
CA ASP A 99 10.69 11.03 3.38
C ASP A 99 10.45 10.34 4.73
N ASP A 100 9.53 9.36 4.78
CA ASP A 100 9.17 8.69 6.02
C ASP A 100 8.54 7.31 5.79
N ALA A 101 8.62 6.44 6.80
CA ALA A 101 7.94 5.15 6.81
C ALA A 101 7.28 4.93 8.17
N PHE A 102 6.05 4.43 8.16
CA PHE A 102 5.25 4.30 9.37
C PHE A 102 4.27 3.14 9.25
N GLU A 103 3.93 2.58 10.40
CA GLU A 103 2.97 1.50 10.51
C GLU A 103 1.58 2.03 10.87
N VAL A 104 0.54 1.43 10.29
CA VAL A 104 -0.86 1.67 10.68
C VAL A 104 -1.47 0.34 11.12
N PRO A 105 -2.08 0.26 12.32
CA PRO A 105 -2.73 -0.96 12.77
C PRO A 105 -3.75 -1.46 11.73
N LEU A 106 -3.68 -2.74 11.39
CA LEU A 106 -4.57 -3.36 10.42
C LEU A 106 -6.02 -3.22 10.87
N ALA A 107 -6.28 -3.36 12.18
CA ALA A 107 -7.60 -3.16 12.76
C ALA A 107 -8.16 -1.75 12.49
N TYR A 108 -7.32 -0.71 12.50
CA TYR A 108 -7.75 0.65 12.16
C TYR A 108 -8.07 0.78 10.67
N LEU A 109 -7.20 0.22 9.82
CA LEU A 109 -7.39 0.19 8.37
C LEU A 109 -8.59 -0.64 7.93
N PHE A 110 -8.99 -1.64 8.72
CA PHE A 110 -10.11 -2.53 8.44
C PHE A 110 -11.42 -2.09 9.08
N ASP A 111 -11.43 -1.01 9.87
CA ASP A 111 -12.65 -0.43 10.40
C ASP A 111 -13.33 0.44 9.31
N PRO A 112 -14.52 0.04 8.81
CA PRO A 112 -15.25 0.80 7.79
C PRO A 112 -15.65 2.21 8.25
N GLY A 113 -15.70 2.45 9.56
CA GLY A 113 -15.92 3.77 10.14
C GLY A 113 -14.83 4.78 9.74
N ASN A 114 -13.63 4.31 9.41
CA ASN A 114 -12.53 5.14 8.93
C ASN A 114 -12.50 5.29 7.40
N HIS A 115 -13.37 4.59 6.65
CA HIS A 115 -13.38 4.58 5.18
C HIS A 115 -14.26 5.70 4.62
N HIS A 116 -13.71 6.89 4.49
CA HIS A 116 -14.45 8.05 4.01
C HIS A 116 -14.50 8.08 2.49
N ARG A 117 -15.70 7.98 1.92
CA ARG A 117 -15.91 8.17 0.47
C ARG A 117 -16.05 9.65 0.16
N LYS A 118 -15.14 10.19 -0.63
CA LYS A 118 -15.14 11.58 -1.09
C LYS A 118 -15.22 11.65 -2.62
N LYS A 119 -15.36 12.87 -3.14
CA LYS A 119 -15.39 13.15 -4.57
C LYS A 119 -14.40 14.24 -4.89
N LYS A 120 -13.73 14.15 -6.03
CA LYS A 120 -12.86 15.18 -6.58
C LYS A 120 -13.26 15.47 -8.02
N THR A 121 -13.38 16.74 -8.36
CA THR A 121 -13.64 17.15 -9.74
C THR A 121 -12.34 17.11 -10.54
N ILE A 122 -12.30 16.26 -11.57
CA ILE A 122 -11.16 16.11 -12.49
C ILE A 122 -11.71 16.23 -13.91
N TYR A 123 -11.20 17.19 -14.69
CA TYR A 123 -11.69 17.51 -16.05
C TYR A 123 -13.22 17.68 -16.15
N GLY A 124 -13.85 18.23 -15.10
CA GLY A 124 -15.31 18.44 -15.04
C GLY A 124 -16.12 17.23 -14.58
N TYR A 125 -15.50 16.08 -14.34
CA TYR A 125 -16.15 14.88 -13.83
C TYR A 125 -15.93 14.71 -12.34
N GLU A 126 -16.98 14.33 -11.60
CA GLU A 126 -16.86 13.92 -10.20
C GLU A 126 -16.31 12.49 -10.11
N ILE A 127 -15.04 12.38 -9.69
CA ILE A 127 -14.40 11.08 -9.48
C ILE A 127 -14.47 10.73 -8.00
N PRO A 128 -15.15 9.63 -7.62
CA PRO A 128 -15.16 9.17 -6.24
C PRO A 128 -13.78 8.61 -5.86
N TYR A 129 -13.38 8.82 -4.62
CA TYR A 129 -12.17 8.22 -4.05
C TYR A 129 -12.37 7.89 -2.57
N PHE A 130 -11.58 6.95 -2.06
CA PHE A 130 -11.53 6.63 -0.63
C PHE A 130 -10.44 7.43 0.07
N GLN A 131 -10.72 7.75 1.32
CA GLN A 131 -9.81 8.40 2.25
C GLN A 131 -9.90 7.71 3.62
N ILE A 132 -8.76 7.43 4.21
CA ILE A 132 -8.58 6.86 5.55
C ILE A 132 -7.64 7.82 6.31
N PRO A 133 -8.19 8.74 7.11
CA PRO A 133 -7.37 9.64 7.92
C PRO A 133 -6.57 8.84 8.94
N TRP A 134 -5.32 9.20 9.21
CA TRP A 134 -4.54 8.55 10.27
C TRP A 134 -3.63 9.56 10.95
N LYS A 135 -3.96 9.96 12.19
CA LYS A 135 -3.25 11.02 12.92
C LYS A 135 -3.17 12.30 12.06
N ASP A 136 -1.96 12.78 11.78
CA ASP A 136 -1.64 13.94 10.93
C ASP A 136 -1.47 13.59 9.45
N ARG A 137 -1.73 12.33 9.08
CA ARG A 137 -1.55 11.78 7.74
C ARG A 137 -2.88 11.51 7.06
N ASP A 138 -2.85 11.59 5.73
CA ASP A 138 -4.02 11.32 4.92
C ASP A 138 -3.74 10.21 3.90
N ILE A 139 -4.31 9.03 4.14
CA ILE A 139 -4.19 7.89 3.22
C ILE A 139 -5.37 7.98 2.25
N TRP A 140 -5.12 8.21 0.97
CA TRP A 140 -6.21 8.45 0.02
C TRP A 140 -5.91 7.88 -1.37
N GLY A 141 -6.94 7.87 -2.23
CA GLY A 141 -6.78 7.49 -3.62
C GLY A 141 -6.51 6.00 -3.79
N ALA A 142 -5.49 5.65 -4.58
CA ALA A 142 -5.19 4.25 -4.91
C ALA A 142 -4.82 3.44 -3.66
N THR A 143 -3.99 3.99 -2.77
CA THR A 143 -3.59 3.33 -1.52
C THR A 143 -4.79 2.98 -0.65
N ALA A 144 -5.65 3.97 -0.34
CA ALA A 144 -6.87 3.74 0.43
C ALA A 144 -7.82 2.76 -0.27
N SER A 145 -7.96 2.85 -1.59
CA SER A 145 -8.84 1.95 -2.34
C SER A 145 -8.34 0.50 -2.29
N MET A 146 -7.04 0.26 -2.41
CA MET A 146 -6.46 -1.09 -2.25
C MET A 146 -6.62 -1.63 -0.83
N ILE A 147 -6.56 -0.77 0.20
CA ILE A 147 -6.87 -1.17 1.59
C ILE A 147 -8.33 -1.59 1.73
N VAL A 148 -9.26 -0.82 1.17
CA VAL A 148 -10.70 -1.17 1.19
C VAL A 148 -10.96 -2.47 0.42
N CYS A 149 -10.30 -2.68 -0.73
CA CYS A 149 -10.36 -3.95 -1.45
C CYS A 149 -9.86 -5.10 -0.57
N PHE A 150 -8.71 -4.94 0.08
CA PHE A 150 -8.17 -5.97 0.96
C PHE A 150 -9.11 -6.30 2.13
N TYR A 151 -9.65 -5.27 2.78
CA TYR A 151 -10.66 -5.41 3.83
C TYR A 151 -11.84 -6.28 3.36
N ARG A 152 -12.39 -5.98 2.17
CA ARG A 152 -13.50 -6.74 1.59
C ARG A 152 -13.11 -8.18 1.27
N THR A 153 -11.94 -8.40 0.66
CA THR A 153 -11.46 -9.74 0.35
C THR A 153 -11.35 -10.62 1.59
N ILE A 154 -10.94 -10.06 2.74
CA ILE A 154 -10.75 -10.82 3.98
C ILE A 154 -12.03 -10.98 4.80
N LEU A 155 -12.84 -9.93 4.93
CA LEU A 155 -13.97 -9.89 5.87
C LEU A 155 -15.35 -9.99 5.21
N GLU A 156 -15.41 -9.77 3.91
CA GLU A 156 -16.59 -9.99 3.07
C GLU A 156 -16.24 -10.97 1.93
N PRO A 157 -15.65 -12.15 2.21
CA PRO A 157 -15.39 -13.12 1.16
C PRO A 157 -16.74 -13.42 0.53
N GLY A 158 -16.89 -13.07 -0.75
CA GLY A 158 -18.14 -13.22 -1.48
C GLY A 158 -18.73 -14.60 -1.21
N ASP A 159 -20.03 -14.64 -0.95
CA ASP A 159 -20.80 -15.84 -1.17
C ASP A 159 -20.42 -16.37 -2.56
N GLY A 160 -19.85 -17.57 -2.61
CA GLY A 160 -19.24 -18.15 -3.81
C GLY A 160 -20.23 -18.48 -4.93
N SER A 161 -21.05 -17.52 -5.34
CA SER A 161 -21.84 -17.53 -6.57
C SER A 161 -21.02 -16.86 -7.67
N GLY A 162 -20.32 -17.71 -8.42
CA GLY A 162 -19.92 -17.42 -9.79
C GLY A 162 -21.09 -17.45 -10.78
#